data_AF-W4RSC4-F1
#
_entry.id   AF-W4RSC4-F1
#
_cell.length_a   1.000
_cell.length_b   1.000
_cell.length_c   1.000
_cell.angle_alpha   90.00
_cell.angle_beta   90.00
_cell.angle_gamma   90.00
#
_symmetry.space_group_name_H-M   'P 1'
#
loop_
_entity.id
_entity.type
_entity.pdbx_description
1 polymer ?
#
loop_
_entity_poly.entity_id
_entity_poly.type
_entity_poly.pdbx_seq_one_letter_code
_entity_poly.pdbx_strand_id
1 'polypeptide(L)'
;MDGMDRKLVLDKNFKPVPLYIGDETFRIGIFKFNITKILADLANGELIGERTEMDVVHWFKENWRGKVNEDHMPNVMIGVPIVMVEIKPGTYSVIDGNHRLEKAFRDGVEKIDAIRLKGEQILPYFTDGRGYESFIKYWNSKLDGRG
;
A
#
# COMPACT_ATOMS: atom_id res chain seq x y z
N MET A 1 11.88 -11.23 -20.64
CA MET A 1 13.12 -10.78 -19.98
C MET A 1 12.84 -9.40 -19.38
N ASP A 2 12.07 -9.32 -18.30
CA ASP A 2 11.50 -8.02 -17.83
C ASP A 2 11.52 -7.87 -16.30
N GLY A 3 12.22 -8.77 -15.59
CA GLY A 3 12.26 -8.80 -14.12
C GLY A 3 13.55 -8.28 -13.49
N MET A 4 14.63 -8.08 -14.26
CA MET A 4 15.92 -7.65 -13.70
C MET A 4 15.94 -6.16 -13.33
N ASP A 5 15.21 -5.32 -14.06
CA ASP A 5 15.23 -3.86 -13.89
C ASP A 5 14.52 -3.39 -12.62
N ARG A 6 13.85 -4.32 -11.92
CA ARG A 6 13.11 -4.06 -10.67
C ARG A 6 13.78 -4.62 -9.43
N LYS A 7 15.00 -5.16 -9.55
CA LYS A 7 15.75 -5.67 -8.40
C LYS A 7 16.08 -4.54 -7.43
N LEU A 8 15.75 -4.75 -6.17
CA LEU A 8 16.03 -3.81 -5.10
C LEU A 8 17.43 -4.04 -4.55
N VAL A 9 18.16 -2.96 -4.33
CA VAL A 9 19.48 -2.99 -3.70
C VAL A 9 19.34 -2.50 -2.27
N LEU A 10 19.97 -3.22 -1.35
CA LEU A 10 20.01 -2.82 0.05
C LEU A 10 20.85 -1.55 0.22
N ASP A 11 20.24 -0.50 0.74
CA ASP A 11 20.97 0.67 1.25
C ASP A 11 21.46 0.38 2.67
N LYS A 12 22.78 0.27 2.83
CA LYS A 12 23.42 0.03 4.13
C LYS A 12 23.28 1.22 5.08
N ASN A 13 22.96 2.39 4.56
CA ASN A 13 22.75 3.62 5.32
C ASN A 13 21.27 3.93 5.53
N PHE A 14 20.37 2.99 5.21
CA PHE A 14 18.94 3.15 5.39
C PHE A 14 18.62 3.58 6.84
N LYS A 15 17.84 4.66 6.94
CA LYS A 15 17.33 5.17 8.21
C LYS A 15 15.82 4.93 8.25
N PRO A 16 15.33 4.10 9.17
CA PRO A 16 13.89 3.90 9.33
C PRO A 16 13.16 5.21 9.61
N VAL A 17 11.94 5.33 9.12
CA VAL A 17 11.08 6.47 9.43
C VAL A 17 10.78 6.48 10.93
N PRO A 18 11.06 7.60 11.64
CA PRO A 18 10.70 7.72 13.04
C PRO A 18 9.18 7.64 13.20
N LEU A 19 8.73 7.01 14.27
CA LEU A 19 7.31 6.95 14.62
C LEU A 19 6.99 7.98 15.69
N TYR A 20 5.99 8.80 15.41
CA TYR A 20 5.44 9.76 16.35
C TYR A 20 4.12 9.26 16.94
N ILE A 21 3.71 9.84 18.08
CA ILE A 21 2.41 9.54 18.68
C ILE A 21 1.31 9.93 17.69
N GLY A 22 0.45 8.96 17.36
CA GLY A 22 -0.65 9.14 16.41
C GLY A 22 -0.32 8.70 14.98
N ASP A 23 0.92 8.32 14.67
CA ASP A 23 1.26 7.78 13.36
C ASP A 23 0.56 6.44 13.13
N GLU A 24 -0.04 6.31 11.95
CA GLU A 24 -0.61 5.07 11.46
C GLU A 24 0.44 4.27 10.71
N THR A 25 0.48 2.96 10.99
CA THR A 25 1.42 2.04 10.36
C THR A 25 0.68 0.87 9.74
N PHE A 26 1.14 0.44 8.57
CA PHE A 26 0.67 -0.77 7.94
C PHE A 26 1.62 -1.91 8.23
N ARG A 27 1.08 -3.13 8.43
CA ARG A 27 1.89 -4.32 8.70
C ARG A 27 1.45 -5.50 7.85
N ILE A 28 2.39 -6.08 7.10
CA ILE A 28 2.25 -7.40 6.47
C ILE A 28 3.36 -8.30 6.99
N GLY A 29 3.01 -9.26 7.83
CA GLY A 29 3.98 -10.15 8.46
C GLY A 29 5.03 -9.35 9.26
N ILE A 30 6.27 -9.34 8.78
CA ILE A 30 7.38 -8.58 9.37
C ILE A 30 7.63 -7.23 8.70
N PHE A 31 6.95 -6.92 7.60
CA PHE A 31 7.06 -5.63 6.92
C PHE A 31 6.18 -4.63 7.65
N LYS A 32 6.77 -3.50 8.07
CA LYS A 32 6.06 -2.41 8.72
C LYS A 32 6.51 -1.07 8.15
N PHE A 33 5.55 -0.28 7.69
CA PHE A 33 5.82 1.04 7.11
C PHE A 33 4.79 2.09 7.58
N ASN A 34 5.22 3.35 7.59
CA ASN A 34 4.46 4.50 8.09
C ASN A 34 3.50 5.01 7.01
N ILE A 35 2.19 4.80 7.20
CA ILE A 35 1.14 5.23 6.27
C ILE A 35 0.96 6.75 6.34
N THR A 36 1.02 7.33 7.55
CA THR A 36 0.86 8.78 7.76
C THR A 36 1.86 9.56 6.92
N LYS A 37 3.14 9.15 6.90
CA LYS A 37 4.16 9.80 6.07
C LYS A 37 3.91 9.60 4.57
N ILE A 38 3.48 8.41 4.14
CA ILE A 38 3.10 8.17 2.73
C ILE A 38 1.99 9.12 2.29
N LEU A 39 0.93 9.25 3.09
CA LEU A 39 -0.22 10.10 2.77
C LEU A 39 0.17 11.58 2.77
N ALA A 40 1.01 12.02 3.71
CA ALA A 40 1.53 13.38 3.73
C ALA A 40 2.34 13.68 2.45
N ASP A 41 3.19 12.76 2.02
CA ASP A 41 4.07 12.97 0.87
C ASP A 41 3.29 12.94 -0.45
N LEU A 42 2.25 12.12 -0.55
CA LEU A 42 1.28 12.17 -1.65
C LEU A 42 0.54 13.52 -1.70
N ALA A 43 0.10 14.02 -0.55
CA ALA A 43 -0.63 15.29 -0.46
C ALA A 43 0.26 16.50 -0.80
N ASN A 44 1.53 16.45 -0.40
CA ASN A 44 2.50 17.51 -0.67
C ASN A 44 3.12 17.42 -2.08
N GLY A 45 2.85 16.36 -2.83
CA GLY A 45 3.45 16.11 -4.15
C GLY A 45 4.91 15.63 -4.11
N GLU A 46 5.41 15.25 -2.93
CA GLU A 46 6.75 14.67 -2.72
C GLU A 46 6.80 13.19 -3.13
N LEU A 47 5.65 12.53 -3.11
CA LEU A 47 5.44 11.19 -3.67
C LEU A 47 4.40 11.26 -4.78
N ILE A 48 4.73 10.69 -5.94
CA ILE A 48 3.82 10.61 -7.09
C ILE A 48 3.50 9.13 -7.33
N GLY A 49 2.24 8.76 -7.09
CA GLY A 49 1.72 7.43 -7.43
C GLY A 49 1.03 7.40 -8.79
N GLU A 50 0.87 6.20 -9.33
CA GLU A 50 0.08 5.97 -10.54
C GLU A 50 -1.41 6.10 -10.19
N ARG A 51 -2.14 6.96 -10.90
CA ARG A 51 -3.60 7.05 -10.77
C ARG A 51 -4.26 6.01 -11.66
N THR A 52 -5.21 5.28 -11.09
CA THR A 52 -5.97 4.24 -11.79
C THR A 52 -7.37 4.11 -11.20
N GLU A 53 -8.21 3.28 -11.82
CA GLU A 53 -9.49 2.85 -11.27
C GLU A 53 -9.37 1.39 -10.84
N MET A 54 -9.92 1.06 -9.68
CA MET A 54 -10.00 -0.32 -9.19
C MET A 54 -11.43 -0.84 -9.28
N ASP A 55 -11.60 -2.02 -9.87
CA ASP A 55 -12.88 -2.74 -9.86
C ASP A 55 -13.18 -3.23 -8.44
N VAL A 56 -14.24 -2.67 -7.86
CA VAL A 56 -14.64 -2.88 -6.47
C VAL A 56 -15.16 -4.31 -6.27
N VAL A 57 -15.99 -4.80 -7.19
CA VAL A 57 -16.62 -6.12 -7.07
C VAL A 57 -15.59 -7.23 -7.24
N HIS A 58 -14.68 -7.07 -8.21
CA HIS A 58 -13.59 -7.99 -8.44
C HIS A 58 -12.62 -8.02 -7.26
N TRP A 59 -12.26 -6.87 -6.70
CA TRP A 59 -11.40 -6.81 -5.51
C TRP A 59 -11.98 -7.64 -4.35
N PHE A 60 -13.28 -7.51 -4.07
CA PHE A 60 -13.96 -8.24 -2.99
C PHE A 60 -14.14 -9.74 -3.26
N LYS A 61 -13.99 -10.21 -4.51
CA LYS A 61 -13.95 -11.64 -4.84
C LYS A 61 -12.60 -12.26 -4.50
N GLU A 62 -11.53 -11.49 -4.61
CA GLU A 62 -10.15 -11.97 -4.44
C GLU A 62 -9.57 -11.69 -3.05
N ASN A 63 -10.17 -10.76 -2.30
CA ASN A 63 -9.62 -10.27 -1.03
C ASN A 63 -10.61 -10.41 0.12
N TRP A 64 -10.04 -10.59 1.32
CA TRP A 64 -10.81 -10.67 2.55
C TRP A 64 -11.41 -9.31 2.94
N ARG A 65 -12.65 -9.31 3.44
CA ARG A 65 -13.32 -8.10 3.94
C ARG A 65 -12.77 -7.70 5.30
N GLY A 66 -12.19 -6.51 5.39
CA GLY A 66 -11.80 -5.94 6.68
C GLY A 66 -13.00 -5.70 7.60
N LYS A 67 -12.75 -5.59 8.91
CA LYS A 67 -13.76 -5.07 9.83
C LYS A 67 -13.97 -3.60 9.54
N VAL A 68 -15.23 -3.22 9.39
CA VAL A 68 -15.65 -1.85 9.11
C VAL A 68 -16.27 -1.30 10.39
N ASN A 69 -15.97 -0.04 10.69
CA ASN A 69 -16.65 0.67 11.77
C ASN A 69 -17.94 1.26 11.19
N GLU A 70 -19.08 0.67 11.51
CA GLU A 70 -20.38 1.07 10.97
C GLU A 70 -20.73 2.52 11.31
N ASP A 71 -20.34 3.01 12.49
CA ASP A 71 -20.60 4.38 12.92
C ASP A 71 -19.89 5.43 12.05
N HIS A 72 -18.79 5.04 11.40
CA HIS A 72 -18.01 5.93 10.54
C HIS A 72 -18.53 5.94 9.10
N MET A 73 -19.29 4.92 8.67
CA MET A 73 -19.70 4.74 7.28
C MET A 73 -20.49 5.90 6.66
N PRO A 74 -21.39 6.60 7.37
CA PRO A 74 -22.15 7.72 6.79
C PRO A 74 -21.26 8.88 6.32
N ASN A 75 -20.10 9.10 6.94
CA ASN A 75 -19.22 10.23 6.67
C ASN A 75 -18.10 9.91 5.67
N VAL A 76 -18.04 8.66 5.18
CA VAL A 76 -16.98 8.21 4.28
C VAL A 76 -17.22 8.78 2.87
N MET A 77 -16.25 9.55 2.36
CA MET A 77 -16.30 10.12 1.02
C MET A 77 -15.63 9.18 0.01
N ILE A 78 -16.39 8.64 -0.94
CA ILE A 78 -15.88 7.74 -2.00
C ILE A 78 -15.02 8.50 -3.04
N GLY A 79 -15.24 9.80 -3.22
CA GLY A 79 -14.48 10.62 -4.19
C GLY A 79 -13.02 10.90 -3.80
N VAL A 80 -12.57 10.43 -2.64
CA VAL A 80 -11.16 10.46 -2.24
C VAL A 80 -10.53 9.13 -2.63
N PRO A 81 -9.43 9.12 -3.42
CA PRO A 81 -8.84 7.87 -3.89
C PRO A 81 -8.38 6.98 -2.73
N ILE A 82 -8.46 5.67 -2.93
CA ILE A 82 -7.80 4.70 -2.05
C ILE A 82 -6.30 4.66 -2.36
N VAL A 83 -5.49 4.20 -1.41
CA VAL A 83 -4.04 4.04 -1.63
C VAL A 83 -3.67 2.57 -1.56
N MET A 84 -2.98 2.11 -2.60
CA MET A 84 -2.53 0.74 -2.75
C MET A 84 -1.01 0.70 -2.88
N VAL A 85 -0.39 -0.32 -2.30
CA VAL A 85 1.04 -0.56 -2.45
C VAL A 85 1.31 -1.94 -3.03
N GLU A 86 2.30 -2.01 -3.90
CA GLU A 86 2.78 -3.27 -4.46
C GLU A 86 3.64 -4.01 -3.43
N ILE A 87 3.12 -5.14 -2.93
CA ILE A 87 3.76 -5.92 -1.86
C ILE A 87 4.65 -7.04 -2.40
N LYS A 88 4.39 -7.45 -3.63
CA LYS A 88 5.23 -8.31 -4.49
C LYS A 88 4.94 -7.91 -5.94
N PRO A 89 5.85 -8.18 -6.89
CA PRO A 89 5.65 -7.77 -8.28
C PRO A 89 4.26 -8.15 -8.83
N GLY A 90 3.51 -7.15 -9.27
CA GLY A 90 2.16 -7.26 -9.82
C GLY A 90 1.02 -7.41 -8.80
N THR A 91 1.30 -7.54 -7.50
CA THR A 91 0.27 -7.73 -6.46
C THR A 91 0.23 -6.56 -5.50
N TYR A 92 -0.98 -6.03 -5.31
CA TYR A 92 -1.21 -4.79 -4.57
C TYR A 92 -2.08 -5.05 -3.34
N SER A 93 -1.85 -4.30 -2.27
CA SER A 93 -2.68 -4.29 -1.07
C SER A 93 -3.15 -2.87 -0.77
N VAL A 94 -4.40 -2.75 -0.33
CA VAL A 94 -4.99 -1.47 0.10
C VAL A 94 -4.43 -1.14 1.48
N ILE A 95 -3.72 -0.01 1.58
CA ILE A 95 -3.14 0.47 2.84
C ILE A 95 -3.96 1.59 3.47
N ASP A 96 -4.68 2.35 2.64
CA ASP A 96 -5.59 3.40 3.09
C ASP A 96 -6.88 3.39 2.23
N GLY A 97 -8.01 3.66 2.87
CA GLY A 97 -9.31 3.73 2.22
C GLY A 97 -10.15 2.45 2.25
N ASN A 98 -9.87 1.50 3.15
CA ASN A 98 -10.70 0.29 3.32
C ASN A 98 -12.19 0.61 3.55
N HIS A 99 -12.52 1.61 4.38
CA HIS A 99 -13.91 2.05 4.55
C HIS A 99 -14.50 2.67 3.29
N ARG A 100 -13.71 3.40 2.49
CA ARG A 100 -14.15 3.96 1.19
C ARG A 100 -14.48 2.84 0.21
N LEU A 101 -13.64 1.82 0.17
CA LEU A 101 -13.84 0.64 -0.66
C LEU A 101 -15.08 -0.15 -0.25
N GLU A 102 -15.27 -0.39 1.05
CA GLU A 102 -16.48 -1.04 1.57
C GLU A 102 -17.73 -0.22 1.23
N LYS A 103 -17.68 1.10 1.41
CA LYS A 103 -18.81 1.98 1.11
C LYS A 103 -19.16 1.93 -0.38
N ALA A 104 -18.17 2.03 -1.25
CA ALA A 104 -18.35 1.89 -2.69
C ALA A 104 -19.04 0.56 -3.05
N PHE A 105 -18.61 -0.55 -2.43
CA PHE A 105 -19.23 -1.85 -2.65
C PHE A 105 -20.71 -1.87 -2.21
N ARG A 106 -21.01 -1.31 -1.03
CA ARG A 106 -22.39 -1.25 -0.49
C ARG A 106 -23.31 -0.35 -1.32
N ASP A 107 -22.76 0.74 -1.86
CA ASP A 107 -23.49 1.69 -2.68
C ASP A 107 -23.62 1.23 -4.15
N GLY A 108 -23.10 0.04 -4.49
CA GLY A 108 -23.17 -0.51 -5.85
C GLY A 108 -22.25 0.18 -6.87
N VAL A 109 -21.22 0.88 -6.39
CA VAL A 109 -20.21 1.53 -7.24
C VAL A 109 -19.26 0.49 -7.80
N GLU A 110 -19.17 0.39 -9.13
CA GLU A 110 -18.36 -0.62 -9.81
C GLU A 110 -16.86 -0.34 -9.69
N LYS A 111 -16.47 0.94 -9.71
CA LYS A 111 -15.06 1.37 -9.73
C LYS A 111 -14.79 2.51 -8.77
N ILE A 112 -13.63 2.49 -8.15
CA ILE A 112 -13.16 3.56 -7.27
C ILE A 112 -11.77 4.04 -7.71
N ASP A 113 -11.53 5.34 -7.60
CA ASP A 113 -10.21 5.92 -7.84
C ASP A 113 -9.18 5.36 -6.86
N ALA A 114 -8.01 5.02 -7.39
CA ALA A 114 -6.91 4.48 -6.62
C ALA A 114 -5.58 5.15 -7.02
N ILE A 115 -4.72 5.31 -6.02
CA ILE A 115 -3.31 5.65 -6.19
C ILE A 115 -2.49 4.40 -5.91
N ARG A 116 -1.74 3.93 -6.90
CA ARG A 116 -0.84 2.78 -6.80
C ARG A 116 0.60 3.24 -6.61
N LEU A 117 1.23 2.70 -5.58
CA LEU A 117 2.65 2.86 -5.31
C LEU A 117 3.37 1.55 -5.62
N LYS A 118 4.45 1.64 -6.39
CA LYS A 118 5.31 0.50 -6.68
C LYS A 118 6.14 0.12 -5.45
N GLY A 119 6.62 -1.13 -5.42
CA GLY A 119 7.38 -1.66 -4.28
C GLY A 119 8.67 -0.87 -4.00
N GLU A 120 9.29 -0.35 -5.06
CA GLU A 120 10.46 0.54 -4.99
C GLU A 120 10.14 1.83 -4.23
N GLN A 121 8.94 2.39 -4.43
CA GLN A 121 8.53 3.68 -3.87
C GLN A 121 8.23 3.61 -2.38
N ILE A 122 7.90 2.43 -1.84
CA ILE A 122 7.56 2.27 -0.42
C ILE A 122 8.78 2.03 0.49
N LEU A 123 9.95 1.75 -0.10
CA LEU A 123 11.18 1.48 0.65
C LEU A 123 11.57 2.57 1.67
N PRO A 124 11.47 3.88 1.35
CA PRO A 124 11.82 4.93 2.31
C PRO A 124 10.90 4.99 3.53
N TYR A 125 9.75 4.31 3.50
CA TYR A 125 8.69 4.45 4.51
C TYR A 125 8.72 3.35 5.58
N PHE A 126 9.67 2.42 5.51
CA PHE A 126 9.83 1.37 6.52
C PHE A 126 10.18 1.93 7.90
N THR A 127 9.56 1.39 8.95
CA THR A 127 9.71 1.87 10.33
C THR A 127 10.81 1.13 11.10
N ASP A 128 11.37 0.07 10.52
CA ASP A 128 12.49 -0.67 11.10
C ASP A 128 13.37 -1.29 10.01
N GLY A 129 14.67 -1.42 10.31
CA GLY A 129 15.65 -1.95 9.36
C GLY A 129 15.45 -3.43 9.02
N ARG A 130 14.92 -4.22 9.96
CA ARG A 130 14.70 -5.66 9.75
C ARG A 130 13.59 -5.90 8.71
N GLY A 131 12.51 -5.15 8.80
CA GLY A 131 11.41 -5.16 7.84
C GLY A 131 11.88 -4.72 6.47
N TYR A 132 12.65 -3.64 6.39
CA TYR A 132 13.25 -3.11 5.16
C TYR A 132 14.14 -4.15 4.45
N GLU A 133 15.12 -4.71 5.18
CA GLU A 133 16.01 -5.73 4.64
C GLU A 133 15.26 -6.98 4.15
N SER A 134 14.26 -7.39 4.93
CA SER A 134 13.49 -8.58 4.62
C SER A 134 12.60 -8.37 3.41
N PHE A 135 12.05 -7.16 3.22
CA PHE A 135 11.25 -6.82 2.06
C PHE A 135 12.09 -6.88 0.78
N ILE A 136 13.30 -6.32 0.79
CA ILE A 136 14.22 -6.38 -0.36
C ILE A 136 14.55 -7.82 -0.73
N LYS A 137 14.89 -8.65 0.26
CA LYS A 137 15.17 -10.09 0.04
C LYS A 137 13.96 -10.82 -0.54
N TYR A 138 12.78 -10.59 0.04
CA TYR A 138 11.52 -11.19 -0.41
C TYR A 138 11.17 -10.77 -1.84
N TRP A 139 11.21 -9.47 -2.13
CA TRP A 139 10.93 -8.89 -3.43
C TRP A 139 11.82 -9.50 -4.52
N ASN A 140 13.13 -9.51 -4.29
CA ASN A 140 14.10 -10.07 -5.23
C ASN A 140 13.89 -11.57 -5.43
N SER A 141 13.51 -12.32 -4.38
CA SER A 141 13.21 -13.74 -4.52
C SER A 141 11.99 -13.97 -5.43
N LYS A 142 10.97 -13.11 -5.34
CA LYS A 142 9.78 -13.19 -6.21
C LYS A 142 10.08 -12.82 -7.66
N LEU A 143 10.96 -11.86 -7.92
CA LEU A 143 11.42 -11.55 -9.28
C LEU A 143 12.22 -12.69 -9.91
N ASP A 144 13.02 -13.40 -9.12
CA ASP A 144 13.84 -14.53 -9.59
C ASP A 144 13.02 -15.82 -9.79
N GLY A 145 11.69 -15.80 -9.58
CA GLY A 145 10.84 -16.98 -9.63
C GLY A 145 11.10 -17.98 -8.50
N ARG A 146 11.80 -17.56 -7.44
CA ARG A 146 12.14 -18.39 -6.28
C ARG A 146 11.13 -18.15 -5.17
N GLY A 147 10.13 -19.02 -5.13
CA GLY A 147 9.34 -19.32 -3.93
C GLY A 147 7.87 -19.49 -4.20
#